data_AF-A0A6A5PE10-F1
#
_entry.id   AF-A0A6A5PE10-F1
#
_cell.length_a   1.000
_cell.length_b   1.000
_cell.length_c   1.000
_cell.angle_alpha   90.00
_cell.angle_beta   90.00
_cell.angle_gamma   90.00
#
_symmetry.space_group_name_H-M   'P 1'
#
loop_
_entity.id
_entity.type
_entity.pdbx_description
1 polymer ?
#
loop_
_entity_poly.entity_id
_entity_poly.type
_entity_poly.pdbx_seq_one_letter_code
_entity_poly.pdbx_strand_id
1 'polypeptide(L)'
;MTRNKVKLAFILNDSARKATYKKRKMGLLKKIDQLSTLCGIEACAIVCSPYEHQPEIWPSPSGVQKVLAKFWNMSELEQSKKMLNQETFLKQRILKAIEQVKKLKRENKEKEMTLLMFDCLNAGNIVTNVNNFDLNDLAWIIDQNLKEIDRKKEILGN
;
A
#
# COMPACT_ATOMS: atom_id res chain seq x y z
N MET A 1 -12.02 -15.89 -16.35
CA MET A 1 -12.42 -14.60 -15.75
C MET A 1 -11.24 -14.02 -15.00
N THR A 2 -10.71 -12.88 -15.45
CA THR A 2 -9.58 -12.19 -14.81
C THR A 2 -10.02 -11.70 -13.44
N ARG A 3 -9.31 -12.12 -12.38
CA ARG A 3 -9.67 -11.80 -11.01
C ARG A 3 -9.35 -10.32 -10.73
N ASN A 4 -10.38 -9.49 -10.63
CA ASN A 4 -10.20 -8.08 -10.27
C ASN A 4 -9.53 -7.93 -8.91
N LYS A 5 -8.63 -6.95 -8.81
CA LYS A 5 -7.95 -6.61 -7.56
C LYS A 5 -8.99 -6.19 -6.52
N VAL A 6 -8.98 -6.85 -5.35
CA VAL A 6 -9.96 -6.56 -4.29
C VAL A 6 -9.56 -5.28 -3.56
N LYS A 7 -10.51 -4.34 -3.44
CA LYS A 7 -10.37 -3.15 -2.58
C LYS A 7 -10.43 -3.58 -1.12
N LEU A 8 -9.43 -3.22 -0.32
CA LEU A 8 -9.39 -3.46 1.12
C LEU A 8 -10.21 -2.40 1.86
N ALA A 9 -11.53 -2.46 1.69
CA ALA A 9 -12.49 -1.58 2.35
C ALA A 9 -13.67 -2.43 2.88
N PHE A 10 -14.48 -1.83 3.75
CA PHE A 10 -15.69 -2.47 4.24
C PHE A 10 -16.65 -2.78 3.07
N ILE A 11 -17.10 -4.03 2.97
CA ILE A 11 -18.02 -4.47 1.92
C ILE A 11 -19.43 -4.10 2.36
N LEU A 12 -20.09 -3.14 1.71
CA LEU A 12 -21.41 -2.65 2.14
C LEU A 12 -22.52 -3.71 1.97
N ASN A 13 -22.51 -4.43 0.83
CA ASN A 13 -23.47 -5.50 0.57
C ASN A 13 -23.31 -6.65 1.57
N ASP A 14 -24.35 -6.90 2.38
CA ASP A 14 -24.26 -7.86 3.50
C ASP A 14 -24.04 -9.30 3.02
N SER A 15 -24.78 -9.76 2.02
CA SER A 15 -24.64 -11.11 1.46
C SER A 15 -23.23 -11.35 0.91
N ALA A 16 -22.67 -10.38 0.18
CA ALA A 16 -21.31 -10.44 -0.34
C ALA A 16 -20.26 -10.40 0.78
N ARG A 17 -20.51 -9.59 1.82
CA ARG A 17 -19.66 -9.49 3.01
C ARG A 17 -19.64 -10.82 3.78
N LYS A 18 -20.80 -11.43 4.03
CA LYS A 18 -20.95 -12.74 4.70
C LYS A 18 -20.28 -13.87 3.91
N ALA A 19 -20.48 -13.92 2.60
CA ALA A 19 -19.83 -14.91 1.74
C ALA A 19 -18.30 -14.75 1.73
N THR A 20 -17.81 -13.50 1.68
CA THR A 20 -16.38 -13.18 1.75
C THR A 20 -15.79 -13.53 3.11
N TYR A 21 -16.50 -13.22 4.20
CA TYR A 21 -16.12 -13.57 5.57
C TYR A 21 -15.89 -15.08 5.70
N LYS A 22 -16.86 -15.91 5.33
CA LYS A 22 -16.74 -17.38 5.41
C LYS A 22 -15.52 -17.91 4.66
N LYS A 23 -15.31 -17.46 3.41
CA LYS A 23 -14.16 -17.88 2.58
C LYS A 23 -12.82 -17.42 3.16
N ARG A 24 -12.74 -16.17 3.63
CA ARG A 24 -11.49 -15.60 4.18
C ARG A 24 -11.16 -16.16 5.56
N LYS A 25 -12.15 -16.38 6.43
CA LYS A 25 -11.97 -17.02 7.74
C LYS A 25 -11.33 -18.40 7.57
N MET A 26 -11.93 -19.25 6.74
CA MET A 26 -11.39 -20.58 6.47
C MET A 26 -9.98 -20.53 5.88
N GLY A 27 -9.73 -19.60 4.95
CA GLY A 27 -8.39 -19.39 4.39
C GLY A 27 -7.36 -18.92 5.42
N LEU A 28 -7.75 -18.02 6.32
CA LEU A 28 -6.90 -17.50 7.39
C LEU A 28 -6.51 -18.62 8.36
N LEU A 29 -7.48 -19.39 8.87
CA LEU A 29 -7.21 -20.49 9.79
C LEU A 29 -6.31 -21.55 9.17
N LYS A 30 -6.57 -21.93 7.92
CA LYS A 30 -5.70 -22.84 7.17
C LYS A 30 -4.28 -22.31 7.04
N LYS A 31 -4.10 -21.01 6.82
CA LYS A 31 -2.77 -20.39 6.70
C LYS A 31 -2.04 -20.35 8.05
N ILE A 32 -2.75 -20.11 9.14
CA ILE A 32 -2.18 -20.12 10.49
C ILE A 32 -1.74 -21.54 10.87
N ASP A 33 -2.59 -22.54 10.60
CA ASP A 33 -2.27 -23.96 10.81
C ASP A 33 -1.03 -24.40 10.02
N GLN A 34 -0.96 -24.04 8.74
CA GLN A 34 0.21 -24.28 7.90
C GLN A 34 1.47 -23.59 8.44
N LEU A 35 1.36 -22.32 8.85
CA LEU A 35 2.49 -21.57 9.36
C LEU A 35 3.01 -22.16 10.68
N SER A 36 2.10 -22.50 11.59
CA SER A 36 2.43 -23.13 12.88
C SER A 36 3.13 -24.47 12.66
N THR A 37 2.58 -25.30 11.75
CA THR A 37 3.13 -26.63 11.43
C THR A 37 4.50 -26.54 10.75
N LEU A 38 4.62 -25.73 9.70
CA LEU A 38 5.83 -25.67 8.88
C LEU A 38 6.99 -24.97 9.56
N CYS A 39 6.71 -23.97 10.39
CA CYS A 39 7.74 -23.19 11.07
C CYS A 39 7.96 -23.60 12.53
N GLY A 40 7.16 -24.54 13.06
CA GLY A 40 7.25 -24.98 14.45
C GLY A 40 6.95 -23.86 15.45
N ILE A 41 6.10 -22.90 15.08
CA ILE A 41 5.76 -21.75 15.93
C ILE A 41 4.44 -21.97 16.66
N GLU A 42 4.34 -21.48 17.89
CA GLU A 42 3.07 -21.38 18.60
C GLU A 42 2.27 -20.17 18.08
N ALA A 43 1.06 -20.42 17.61
CA ALA A 43 0.15 -19.39 17.11
C ALA A 43 -1.28 -19.68 17.58
N CYS A 44 -2.11 -18.64 17.60
CA CYS A 44 -3.54 -18.77 17.84
C CYS A 44 -4.32 -17.75 17.02
N ALA A 45 -5.61 -18.02 16.80
CA ALA A 45 -6.53 -17.07 16.20
C ALA A 45 -7.84 -17.03 16.96
N ILE A 46 -8.36 -15.81 17.13
CA ILE A 46 -9.71 -15.54 17.63
C ILE A 46 -10.39 -14.65 16.59
N VAL A 47 -11.46 -15.16 15.97
CA VAL A 47 -12.19 -14.43 14.92
C VAL A 47 -13.62 -14.21 15.37
N CYS A 48 -13.95 -12.95 15.67
CA CYS A 48 -15.30 -12.52 16.03
C CYS A 48 -16.03 -11.98 14.80
N SER A 49 -17.34 -12.21 14.73
CA SER A 49 -18.16 -11.82 13.60
C SER A 49 -19.61 -11.58 14.01
N PRO A 50 -20.31 -10.62 13.39
CA PRO A 50 -21.74 -10.42 13.62
C PRO A 50 -22.59 -11.57 13.04
N TYR A 51 -22.00 -12.49 12.26
CA TYR A 51 -22.71 -13.58 11.60
C TYR A 51 -22.75 -14.87 12.43
N GLU A 52 -22.00 -14.93 13.52
CA GLU A 52 -21.80 -16.12 14.35
C GLU A 52 -21.95 -15.73 15.82
N HIS A 53 -22.68 -16.53 16.60
CA HIS A 53 -22.92 -16.22 18.02
C HIS A 53 -21.66 -16.38 18.90
N GLN A 54 -20.76 -17.27 18.50
CA GLN A 54 -19.53 -17.55 19.21
C GLN A 54 -18.33 -17.20 18.31
N PRO A 55 -17.22 -16.73 18.90
CA PRO A 55 -15.97 -16.56 18.17
C PRO A 55 -15.48 -17.90 17.62
N GLU A 56 -14.90 -17.85 16.43
CA GLU A 56 -14.12 -18.96 15.93
C GLU A 56 -12.74 -18.95 16.59
N ILE A 57 -12.36 -20.07 17.19
CA ILE A 57 -11.15 -20.20 18.00
C ILE A 57 -10.29 -21.32 17.41
N TRP A 58 -9.01 -21.02 17.18
CA TRP A 58 -8.03 -22.00 16.72
C TRP A 58 -6.72 -21.86 17.53
N PRO A 59 -6.05 -22.96 17.93
CA PRO A 59 -6.31 -24.35 17.54
C PRO A 59 -7.39 -25.04 18.40
N SER A 60 -7.48 -24.68 19.67
CA SER A 60 -8.48 -25.11 20.63
C SER A 60 -8.56 -24.08 21.76
N PRO A 61 -9.64 -24.05 22.57
CA PRO A 61 -9.73 -23.12 23.69
C PRO A 61 -8.51 -23.16 24.63
N SER A 62 -8.04 -24.36 25.00
CA SER A 62 -6.85 -24.53 25.84
C SER A 62 -5.56 -24.13 25.12
N GLY A 63 -5.44 -24.44 23.83
CA GLY A 63 -4.30 -24.04 23.01
C GLY A 63 -4.18 -22.52 22.90
N VAL A 64 -5.28 -21.82 22.68
CA VAL A 64 -5.32 -20.35 22.65
C VAL A 64 -4.95 -19.76 24.01
N GLN A 65 -5.51 -20.28 25.10
CA GLN A 65 -5.14 -19.83 26.45
C GLN A 65 -3.65 -19.99 26.73
N LYS A 66 -3.03 -21.10 26.31
CA LYS A 66 -1.58 -21.31 26.44
C LYS A 66 -0.77 -20.24 25.70
N VAL A 67 -1.15 -19.92 24.47
CA VAL A 67 -0.47 -18.89 23.66
C VAL A 67 -0.65 -17.51 24.27
N LEU A 68 -1.88 -17.16 24.70
CA LEU A 68 -2.17 -15.87 25.34
C LEU A 68 -1.43 -15.70 26.67
N ALA A 69 -1.39 -16.74 27.51
CA ALA A 69 -0.65 -16.71 28.77
C ALA A 69 0.85 -16.47 28.53
N LYS A 70 1.44 -17.14 27.53
CA LYS A 70 2.82 -16.88 27.11
C LYS A 70 3.03 -15.44 26.66
N PHE A 71 2.12 -14.90 25.85
CA PHE A 71 2.19 -13.53 25.37
C PHE A 71 2.10 -12.50 26.51
N TRP A 72 1.17 -12.67 27.46
CA TRP A 72 1.02 -11.76 28.60
C TRP A 72 2.16 -11.83 29.61
N ASN A 73 2.88 -12.96 29.66
CA ASN A 73 4.08 -13.10 30.49
C ASN A 73 5.34 -12.46 29.87
N MET A 74 5.29 -12.00 28.62
CA MET A 74 6.40 -11.26 27.99
C MET A 74 6.45 -9.80 28.44
N SER A 75 7.60 -9.16 28.32
CA SER A 75 7.71 -7.72 28.59
C SER A 75 6.89 -6.87 27.59
N GLU A 76 6.48 -5.67 27.99
CA GLU A 76 5.71 -4.76 27.11
C GLU A 76 6.46 -4.43 25.81
N LEU A 77 7.79 -4.31 25.89
CA LEU A 77 8.64 -4.08 24.73
C LEU A 77 8.59 -5.26 23.74
N GLU A 78 8.64 -6.49 24.23
CA GLU A 78 8.54 -7.69 23.40
C GLU A 78 7.16 -7.86 22.79
N GLN A 79 6.10 -7.60 23.58
CA GLN A 79 4.71 -7.65 23.11
C GLN A 79 4.47 -6.67 21.96
N SER A 80 5.00 -5.45 22.06
CA SER A 80 4.75 -4.36 21.09
C SER A 80 5.67 -4.39 19.87
N LYS A 81 6.86 -5.02 19.94
CA LYS A 81 7.92 -4.97 18.90
C LYS A 81 7.45 -5.26 17.48
N LYS A 82 6.50 -6.18 17.31
CA LYS A 82 5.94 -6.58 16.00
C LYS A 82 4.41 -6.54 15.98
N MET A 83 3.79 -5.89 16.96
CA MET A 83 2.34 -5.80 17.04
C MET A 83 1.80 -4.92 15.90
N LEU A 84 0.80 -5.44 15.19
CA LEU A 84 0.01 -4.67 14.23
C LEU A 84 -1.43 -4.64 14.73
N ASN A 85 -1.95 -3.44 14.95
CA ASN A 85 -3.33 -3.19 15.34
C ASN A 85 -4.04 -2.37 14.26
N GLN A 86 -5.34 -2.12 14.44
CA GLN A 86 -6.14 -1.39 13.45
C GLN A 86 -5.65 0.04 13.26
N GLU A 87 -5.29 0.74 14.34
CA GLU A 87 -4.82 2.11 14.29
C GLU A 87 -3.50 2.24 13.52
N THR A 88 -2.51 1.42 13.87
CA THR A 88 -1.20 1.37 13.20
C THR A 88 -1.34 0.98 11.72
N PHE A 89 -2.22 0.02 11.40
CA PHE A 89 -2.53 -0.35 10.02
C PHE A 89 -3.15 0.81 9.23
N LEU A 90 -4.12 1.53 9.82
CA LEU A 90 -4.75 2.68 9.18
C LEU A 90 -3.76 3.82 8.96
N LYS A 91 -2.91 4.14 9.95
CA LYS A 91 -1.81 5.12 9.83
C LYS A 91 -0.90 4.76 8.65
N GLN A 92 -0.45 3.52 8.57
CA GLN A 92 0.37 3.04 7.43
C GLN A 92 -0.36 3.18 6.08
N ARG A 93 -1.68 2.96 6.07
CA ARG A 93 -2.48 3.05 4.84
C ARG A 93 -2.65 4.49 4.37
N ILE A 94 -2.87 5.41 5.31
CA ILE A 94 -2.92 6.85 5.05
C ILE A 94 -1.59 7.33 4.49
N LEU A 95 -0.46 6.98 5.14
CA LEU A 95 0.88 7.35 4.66
C LEU A 95 1.14 6.85 3.23
N LYS A 96 0.77 5.61 2.92
CA LYS A 96 0.88 5.07 1.55
C LYS A 96 0.01 5.82 0.55
N ALA A 97 -1.19 6.27 0.94
CA ALA A 97 -2.06 7.05 0.08
C ALA A 97 -1.49 8.47 -0.17
N ILE A 98 -0.95 9.11 0.88
CA ILE A 98 -0.26 10.40 0.77
C ILE A 98 0.91 10.30 -0.21
N GLU A 99 1.74 9.26 -0.10
CA GLU A 99 2.87 9.06 -1.01
C GLU A 99 2.42 8.82 -2.46
N GLN A 100 1.32 8.09 -2.66
CA GLN A 100 0.73 7.93 -4.00
C GLN A 100 0.25 9.26 -4.58
N VAL A 101 -0.40 10.10 -3.78
CA VAL A 101 -0.82 11.43 -4.21
C VAL A 101 0.38 12.31 -4.55
N LYS A 102 1.44 12.29 -3.73
CA LYS A 102 2.68 13.03 -3.99
C LYS A 102 3.32 12.60 -5.31
N LYS A 103 3.39 11.29 -5.57
CA LYS A 103 3.89 10.73 -6.82
C LYS A 103 3.06 11.20 -8.01
N LEU A 104 1.73 11.09 -7.94
CA LEU A 104 0.85 11.53 -9.03
C LEU A 104 0.94 13.03 -9.30
N LYS A 105 1.07 13.86 -8.25
CA LYS A 105 1.28 15.30 -8.42
C LYS A 105 2.57 15.62 -9.17
N ARG A 106 3.66 14.90 -8.86
CA ARG A 106 4.93 15.05 -9.58
C ARG A 106 4.79 14.64 -11.05
N GLU A 107 4.20 13.47 -11.31
CA GLU A 107 3.98 12.98 -12.69
C GLU A 107 3.09 13.93 -13.50
N ASN A 108 2.06 14.52 -12.88
CA ASN A 108 1.24 15.53 -13.53
C ASN A 108 2.03 16.79 -13.84
N LYS A 109 2.83 17.29 -12.88
CA LYS A 109 3.66 18.47 -13.10
C LYS A 109 4.69 18.26 -14.21
N GLU A 110 5.33 17.10 -14.26
CA GLU A 110 6.25 16.73 -15.35
C GLU A 110 5.55 16.78 -16.72
N LYS A 111 4.31 16.28 -16.81
CA LYS A 111 3.51 16.36 -18.04
C LYS A 111 3.12 17.78 -18.41
N GLU A 112 2.65 18.59 -17.45
CA GLU A 112 2.29 19.99 -17.66
C GLU A 112 3.49 20.80 -18.18
N MET A 113 4.66 20.64 -17.57
CA MET A 113 5.88 21.32 -18.00
C MET A 113 6.37 20.83 -19.37
N THR A 114 6.21 19.54 -19.67
CA THR A 114 6.53 19.00 -21.00
C THR A 114 5.63 19.63 -22.06
N LEU A 115 4.32 19.75 -21.80
CA LEU A 115 3.39 20.41 -22.72
C LEU A 115 3.74 21.88 -22.92
N LEU A 116 4.04 22.60 -21.83
CA LEU A 116 4.48 23.99 -21.89
C LEU A 116 5.75 24.17 -22.73
N MET A 117 6.73 23.26 -22.59
CA MET A 117 7.93 23.27 -23.41
C MET A 117 7.60 23.14 -24.90
N PHE A 118 6.72 22.21 -25.27
CA PHE A 118 6.26 22.07 -26.66
C PHE A 118 5.54 23.32 -27.16
N ASP A 119 4.68 23.93 -26.35
CA ASP A 119 3.97 25.16 -26.72
C ASP A 119 4.96 26.32 -26.96
N CYS A 120 5.97 26.48 -26.11
CA CYS A 120 7.01 27.50 -26.30
C CYS A 120 7.82 27.27 -27.58
N LEU A 121 8.16 26.01 -27.89
CA LEU A 121 8.87 25.65 -29.12
C LEU A 121 8.03 25.93 -30.37
N ASN A 122 6.73 25.67 -30.31
CA ASN A 122 5.81 25.91 -31.43
C ASN A 122 5.50 27.40 -31.65
N ALA A 123 5.32 28.16 -30.57
CA ALA A 123 4.98 29.58 -30.63
C ALA A 123 6.21 30.48 -30.91
N GLY A 124 7.42 29.99 -30.65
CA GLY A 124 8.66 30.77 -30.80
C GLY A 124 8.86 31.84 -29.73
N ASN A 125 8.05 31.85 -28.67
CA ASN A 125 8.16 32.74 -27.51
C ASN A 125 7.76 32.03 -26.19
N ILE A 126 8.18 32.59 -25.05
CA ILE A 126 7.77 32.10 -23.73
C ILE A 126 6.34 32.58 -23.49
N VAL A 127 5.41 31.65 -23.24
CA VAL A 127 4.02 31.95 -22.90
C VAL A 127 4.01 32.86 -21.66
N THR A 128 3.45 34.06 -21.78
CA THR A 128 3.57 35.15 -20.79
C THR A 128 2.79 34.94 -19.49
N ASN A 129 2.13 33.79 -19.32
CA ASN A 129 1.21 33.51 -18.22
C ASN A 129 1.68 32.36 -17.31
N VAL A 130 2.98 32.05 -17.32
CA VAL A 130 3.58 30.98 -16.52
C VAL A 130 3.97 31.56 -15.14
N ASN A 131 3.45 30.96 -14.07
CA ASN A 131 3.78 31.35 -12.70
C ASN A 131 5.30 31.19 -12.45
N ASN A 132 5.90 32.04 -11.61
CA ASN A 132 7.35 32.04 -11.37
C ASN A 132 7.87 30.68 -10.84
N PHE A 133 7.05 29.98 -10.03
CA PHE A 133 7.36 28.61 -9.58
C PHE A 133 7.41 27.59 -10.72
N ASP A 134 6.62 27.79 -11.78
CA ASP A 134 6.59 26.88 -12.93
C ASP A 134 7.76 27.13 -13.89
N LEU A 135 8.39 28.33 -13.86
CA LEU A 135 9.60 28.61 -14.62
C LEU A 135 10.83 27.84 -14.09
N ASN A 136 10.97 27.69 -12.77
CA ASN A 136 12.06 26.90 -12.19
C ASN A 136 11.92 25.41 -12.52
N ASP A 137 10.69 24.89 -12.48
CA ASP A 137 10.41 23.50 -12.83
C ASP A 137 10.58 23.25 -14.34
N LEU A 138 10.22 24.23 -15.19
CA LEU A 138 10.50 24.19 -16.63
C LEU A 138 12.01 24.15 -16.92
N ALA A 139 12.78 25.02 -16.26
CA ALA A 139 14.24 25.04 -16.40
C ALA A 139 14.87 23.69 -16.01
N TRP A 140 14.38 23.07 -14.93
CA TRP A 140 14.83 21.74 -14.52
C TRP A 140 14.52 20.66 -15.57
N ILE A 141 13.33 20.64 -16.18
CA ILE A 141 13.00 19.67 -17.24
C ILE A 141 13.85 19.89 -18.49
N ILE A 142 14.10 21.14 -18.89
CA ILE A 142 14.98 21.45 -20.03
C ILE A 142 16.37 20.88 -19.77
N ASP A 143 16.93 21.09 -18.57
CA ASP A 143 18.24 20.53 -18.18
C ASP A 143 18.26 19.00 -18.22
N GLN A 144 17.20 18.32 -17.75
CA GLN A 144 17.11 16.86 -17.84
C GLN A 144 17.06 16.36 -19.30
N ASN A 145 16.29 17.03 -20.16
CA ASN A 145 16.20 16.67 -21.58
C ASN A 145 17.53 16.91 -22.31
N LEU A 146 18.24 18.00 -22.02
CA LEU A 146 19.57 18.25 -22.57
C LEU A 146 20.56 17.14 -22.17
N LYS A 147 20.56 16.72 -20.90
CA LYS A 147 21.36 15.59 -20.42
C LYS A 147 21.03 14.28 -21.11
N GLU A 148 19.75 14.00 -21.39
CA GLU A 148 19.37 12.82 -22.16
C GLU A 148 19.84 12.88 -23.61
N ILE A 149 19.75 14.05 -24.25
CA ILE A 149 20.22 14.25 -25.62
C ILE A 149 21.73 14.02 -25.69
N ASP A 150 22.50 14.56 -24.75
CA ASP A 150 23.95 14.40 -24.71
C ASP A 150 24.34 12.93 -24.51
N ARG A 151 23.68 12.21 -23.60
CA ARG A 151 23.86 10.75 -23.46
C ARG A 151 23.54 9.98 -24.74
N LYS A 152 22.46 10.34 -25.44
CA LYS A 152 22.10 9.68 -26.72
C LYS A 152 23.12 9.98 -27.82
N LYS A 153 23.70 11.19 -27.86
CA LYS A 153 24.79 11.53 -28.79
C LYS A 153 26.04 10.70 -28.50
N GLU A 154 26.40 10.50 -27.23
CA GLU A 154 27.54 9.66 -26.84
C GLU A 154 27.34 8.19 -27.26
N ILE A 155 26.12 7.67 -27.18
CA ILE A 155 25.79 6.28 -27.58
C ILE A 155 25.79 6.11 -29.11
N LEU A 156 25.32 7.11 -29.86
CA LEU A 156 25.24 7.07 -31.32
C LEU A 156 26.53 7.51 -32.03
N GLY A 157 27.48 8.08 -31.29
CA GLY A 157 28.80 8.51 -31.77
C GLY A 157 29.92 7.46 -31.66
N ASN A 158 29.61 6.28 -31.10
CA ASN A 158 30.44 5.07 -31.16
C ASN A 158 29.81 4.05 -32.13
#